data_AF-A0A0K8QDX2-F1
#
_entry.id   AF-A0A0K8QDX2-F1
#
_cell.length_a   1.000
_cell.length_b   1.000
_cell.length_c   1.000
_cell.angle_alpha   90.00
_cell.angle_beta   90.00
_cell.angle_gamma   90.00
#
_symmetry.space_group_name_H-M   'P 1'
#
loop_
_entity.id
_entity.type
_entity.pdbx_description
1 polymer ?
#
loop_
_entity_poly.entity_id
_entity_poly.type
_entity_poly.pdbx_seq_one_letter_code
_entity_poly.pdbx_strand_id
1 'polypeptide(L)'
;MDEISSMDDLHLLDVKLNRIKPWHKPGLLLIGDAAHAMSPAGGVGINLAIQDAVAAAQRIARPLLQGTLGESDLASVQKRRWFPTVVIQNVQLVIQKAVFGPAVKGRLMGPPSPVVFVALHVPWFRKLPALMIAFGPRPEHAPDFARRKSAVTRKSV
;
A
#
# COMPACT_ATOMS: atom_id res chain seq x y z
N MET A 1 22.12 16.52 20.59
CA MET A 1 20.87 16.22 19.86
C MET A 1 20.41 17.55 19.33
N ASP A 2 20.48 17.75 18.02
CA ASP A 2 19.96 18.97 17.40
C ASP A 2 18.44 18.94 17.52
N GLU A 3 17.90 19.83 18.32
CA GLU A 3 16.47 19.95 18.58
C GLU A 3 15.84 20.83 17.50
N ILE A 4 14.62 20.49 17.07
CA ILE A 4 13.89 21.21 16.02
C ILE A 4 13.63 22.63 16.54
N SER A 5 14.27 23.62 15.92
CA SER A 5 14.31 24.99 16.42
C SER A 5 13.19 25.86 15.86
N SER A 6 12.69 25.51 14.67
CA SER A 6 11.65 26.27 13.98
C SER A 6 10.79 25.42 13.05
N MET A 7 9.67 25.98 12.59
CA MET A 7 8.82 25.35 11.57
C MET A 7 9.51 25.27 10.20
N ASP A 8 10.56 26.06 9.95
CA ASP A 8 11.34 26.01 8.71
C ASP A 8 12.21 24.75 8.64
N ASP A 9 12.47 24.12 9.79
CA ASP A 9 13.13 22.81 9.88
C ASP A 9 12.19 21.65 9.51
N LEU A 10 10.90 21.93 9.23
CA LEU A 10 9.87 20.96 8.88
C LEU A 10 9.46 21.07 7.41
N HIS A 11 9.66 19.97 6.67
CA HIS A 11 9.09 19.84 5.33
C HIS A 11 7.65 19.32 5.40
N LEU A 12 6.68 20.20 5.24
CA LEU A 12 5.27 19.83 5.24
C LEU A 12 4.88 19.16 3.91
N LEU A 13 4.50 17.89 3.98
CA LEU A 13 3.92 17.17 2.85
C LEU A 13 2.39 17.26 2.91
N ASP A 14 1.78 18.07 2.02
CA ASP A 14 0.33 18.09 1.85
C ASP A 14 -0.10 16.86 1.03
N VAL A 15 -0.68 15.88 1.72
CA VAL A 15 -1.11 14.62 1.12
C VAL A 15 -2.61 14.62 0.90
N LYS A 16 -3.03 14.56 -0.37
CA LYS A 16 -4.43 14.40 -0.75
C LYS A 16 -4.70 12.96 -1.17
N LEU A 17 -5.71 12.33 -0.55
CA LEU A 17 -6.19 11.01 -0.94
C LEU A 17 -6.94 11.12 -2.27
N ASN A 18 -6.21 10.85 -3.35
CA ASN A 18 -6.72 10.90 -4.71
C ASN A 18 -6.59 9.53 -5.36
N ARG A 19 -7.41 9.28 -6.37
CA ARG A 19 -7.39 8.05 -7.14
C ARG A 19 -7.93 8.30 -8.53
N ILE A 20 -7.11 8.08 -9.53
CA ILE A 20 -7.51 8.29 -10.91
C ILE A 20 -8.36 7.11 -11.41
N LYS A 21 -9.24 7.38 -12.38
CA LYS A 21 -9.97 6.36 -13.13
C LYS A 21 -10.08 6.81 -14.59
N PRO A 22 -9.61 6.03 -15.58
CA PRO A 22 -8.82 4.78 -15.45
C PRO A 22 -7.34 5.03 -15.05
N TRP A 23 -6.65 3.98 -14.60
CA TRP A 23 -5.19 3.98 -14.32
C TRP A 23 -4.35 3.86 -15.59
N HIS A 24 -5.00 3.62 -16.72
CA HIS A 24 -4.35 3.32 -17.98
C HIS A 24 -5.02 4.05 -19.14
N LYS A 25 -4.25 4.16 -20.22
CA LYS A 25 -4.68 4.50 -21.58
C LYS A 25 -3.82 3.67 -22.55
N PRO A 26 -4.13 3.61 -23.85
CA PRO A 26 -3.25 2.95 -24.81
C PRO A 26 -1.79 3.43 -24.65
N GLY A 27 -0.87 2.50 -24.36
CA GLY A 27 0.56 2.78 -24.16
C GLY A 27 0.96 3.39 -22.81
N LEU A 28 0.04 3.62 -21.87
CA LEU A 28 0.33 4.23 -20.57
C LEU A 28 -0.34 3.44 -19.43
N LEU A 29 0.45 3.11 -18.41
CA LEU A 29 -0.03 2.56 -17.14
C LEU A 29 0.56 3.36 -15.98
N LEU A 30 -0.31 3.83 -15.10
CA LEU A 30 0.06 4.49 -13.85
C LEU A 30 -0.12 3.49 -12.70
N ILE A 31 0.83 3.49 -11.76
CA ILE A 31 0.86 2.63 -10.56
C ILE A 31 1.32 3.43 -9.34
N GLY A 32 1.09 2.89 -8.14
CA GLY A 32 1.48 3.58 -6.89
C GLY A 32 0.84 4.96 -6.78
N ASP A 33 1.55 5.94 -6.21
CA ASP A 33 1.03 7.29 -5.95
C ASP A 33 0.54 8.02 -7.21
N ALA A 34 1.12 7.70 -8.39
CA ALA A 34 0.66 8.26 -9.66
C ALA A 34 -0.77 7.80 -10.02
N ALA A 35 -1.17 6.61 -9.59
CA ALA A 35 -2.53 6.10 -9.77
C ALA A 35 -3.43 6.38 -8.55
N HIS A 36 -2.86 6.37 -7.36
CA HIS A 36 -3.58 6.54 -6.10
C HIS A 36 -2.68 7.12 -5.01
N ALA A 37 -2.76 8.43 -4.80
CA ALA A 37 -2.08 9.07 -3.68
C ALA A 37 -2.66 8.56 -2.34
N MET A 38 -1.78 8.15 -1.44
CA MET A 38 -2.11 7.53 -0.16
C MET A 38 -1.80 8.46 1.00
N SER A 39 -2.62 8.42 2.05
CA SER A 39 -2.26 9.04 3.33
C SER A 39 -1.02 8.36 3.92
N PRO A 40 -0.16 9.06 4.68
CA PRO A 40 0.93 8.41 5.41
C PRO A 40 0.43 7.53 6.57
N ALA A 41 -0.87 7.61 6.92
CA ALA A 41 -1.49 6.84 7.97
C ALA A 41 -1.20 5.33 7.83
N GLY A 42 -0.44 4.78 8.79
CA GLY A 42 -0.12 3.35 8.87
C GLY A 42 1.04 2.87 7.98
N GLY A 43 1.73 3.74 7.25
CA GLY A 43 2.95 3.37 6.50
C GLY A 43 2.76 2.35 5.37
N VAL A 44 1.52 2.14 4.91
CA VAL A 44 1.17 1.07 3.96
C VAL A 44 1.32 1.44 2.48
N GLY A 45 1.52 2.72 2.17
CA GLY A 45 1.55 3.22 0.79
C GLY A 45 2.63 2.56 -0.06
N ILE A 46 3.87 2.45 0.47
CA ILE A 46 5.00 1.86 -0.26
C ILE A 46 4.78 0.37 -0.56
N ASN A 47 4.22 -0.38 0.38
CA ASN A 47 3.91 -1.80 0.18
C ASN A 47 2.88 -1.97 -0.94
N LEU A 48 1.84 -1.13 -0.95
CA LEU A 48 0.83 -1.18 -1.98
C LEU A 48 1.40 -0.81 -3.37
N ALA A 49 2.27 0.19 -3.45
CA ALA A 49 2.96 0.58 -4.68
C ALA A 49 3.88 -0.54 -5.21
N ILE A 50 4.64 -1.22 -4.33
CA ILE A 50 5.45 -2.39 -4.69
C ILE A 50 4.55 -3.50 -5.23
N GLN A 51 3.43 -3.78 -4.58
CA GLN A 51 2.50 -4.79 -5.06
C GLN A 51 1.88 -4.43 -6.42
N ASP A 52 1.64 -3.16 -6.72
CA ASP A 52 1.21 -2.76 -8.05
C ASP A 52 2.27 -3.04 -9.11
N ALA A 53 3.54 -2.77 -8.80
CA ALA A 53 4.66 -3.11 -9.69
C ALA A 53 4.76 -4.63 -9.92
N VAL A 54 4.59 -5.44 -8.87
CA VAL A 54 4.57 -6.90 -8.98
C VAL A 54 3.38 -7.38 -9.83
N ALA A 55 2.18 -6.81 -9.62
CA ALA A 55 1.00 -7.16 -10.41
C ALA A 55 1.12 -6.74 -11.87
N ALA A 56 1.73 -5.58 -12.14
CA ALA A 56 2.06 -5.14 -13.48
C ALA A 56 3.02 -6.15 -14.13
N ALA A 57 4.16 -6.44 -13.51
CA ALA A 57 5.13 -7.42 -14.01
C ALA A 57 4.48 -8.77 -14.30
N GLN A 58 3.62 -9.27 -13.41
CA GLN A 58 2.93 -10.56 -13.59
C GLN A 58 1.99 -10.59 -14.80
N ARG A 59 1.37 -9.45 -15.14
CA ARG A 59 0.30 -9.37 -16.16
C ARG A 59 0.82 -8.91 -17.51
N ILE A 60 1.69 -7.92 -17.52
CA ILE A 60 2.06 -7.22 -18.75
C ILE A 60 3.45 -7.60 -19.27
N ALA A 61 4.31 -8.24 -18.48
CA ALA A 61 5.69 -8.51 -18.93
C ALA A 61 5.75 -9.37 -20.20
N ARG A 62 4.97 -10.47 -20.25
CA ARG A 62 4.92 -11.34 -21.43
C ARG A 62 4.37 -10.63 -22.68
N PRO A 63 3.17 -10.03 -22.66
CA PRO A 63 2.64 -9.36 -23.85
C PRO A 63 3.49 -8.14 -24.26
N LEU A 64 4.11 -7.44 -23.31
CA LEU A 64 5.07 -6.36 -23.60
C LEU A 64 6.30 -6.88 -24.36
N LEU A 65 6.92 -7.98 -23.92
CA LEU A 65 8.07 -8.58 -24.60
C LEU A 65 7.72 -9.16 -25.98
N GLN A 66 6.47 -9.59 -26.17
CA GLN A 66 5.98 -10.14 -27.43
C GLN A 66 5.45 -9.07 -28.39
N GLY A 67 5.39 -7.81 -27.98
CA GLY A 67 4.79 -6.74 -28.78
C GLY A 67 3.27 -6.89 -28.98
N THR A 68 2.60 -7.67 -28.12
CA THR A 68 1.15 -7.96 -28.19
C THR A 68 0.35 -7.24 -27.10
N LEU A 69 0.98 -6.29 -26.40
CA LEU A 69 0.36 -5.57 -25.29
C LEU A 69 -0.89 -4.81 -25.73
N GLY A 70 -2.03 -5.22 -25.20
CA GLY A 70 -3.32 -4.57 -25.42
C GLY A 70 -3.77 -3.72 -24.22
N GLU A 71 -4.76 -2.88 -24.45
CA GLU A 71 -5.40 -2.11 -23.38
C GLU A 71 -6.06 -3.02 -22.32
N SER A 72 -6.55 -4.20 -22.73
CA SER A 72 -7.09 -5.22 -21.83
C SER A 72 -6.05 -5.73 -20.81
N ASP A 73 -4.78 -5.84 -21.20
CA ASP A 73 -3.70 -6.23 -20.31
C ASP A 73 -3.45 -5.16 -19.25
N LEU A 74 -3.48 -3.88 -19.64
CA LEU A 74 -3.36 -2.74 -18.72
C LEU A 74 -4.54 -2.67 -17.76
N ALA A 75 -5.76 -2.85 -18.28
CA ALA A 75 -6.99 -2.91 -17.48
C ALA A 75 -6.96 -4.07 -16.47
N SER A 76 -6.29 -5.18 -16.81
CA SER A 76 -6.15 -6.33 -15.91
C SER A 76 -5.33 -6.00 -14.65
N VAL A 77 -4.37 -5.06 -14.74
CA VAL A 77 -3.60 -4.55 -13.58
C VAL A 77 -4.52 -3.75 -12.67
N GLN A 78 -5.24 -2.76 -13.23
CA GLN A 78 -6.20 -1.97 -12.46
C GLN A 78 -7.25 -2.88 -11.80
N LYS A 79 -7.85 -3.82 -12.53
CA LYS A 79 -8.86 -4.75 -11.99
C LYS A 79 -8.32 -5.56 -10.81
N ARG A 80 -7.05 -5.95 -10.84
CA ARG A 80 -6.41 -6.69 -9.75
C ARG A 80 -6.18 -5.82 -8.51
N ARG A 81 -5.70 -4.59 -8.71
CA ARG A 81 -5.22 -3.70 -7.64
C ARG A 81 -6.26 -2.71 -7.11
N TRP A 82 -7.36 -2.53 -7.84
CA TRP A 82 -8.45 -1.64 -7.47
C TRP A 82 -9.02 -1.92 -6.08
N PHE A 83 -9.37 -3.18 -5.80
CA PHE A 83 -9.97 -3.55 -4.52
C PHE A 83 -9.04 -3.27 -3.32
N PRO A 84 -7.77 -3.73 -3.31
CA PRO A 84 -6.82 -3.39 -2.26
C PRO A 84 -6.65 -1.89 -2.03
N THR A 85 -6.49 -1.12 -3.11
CA THR A 85 -6.36 0.34 -3.05
C THR A 85 -7.58 0.99 -2.40
N VAL A 86 -8.78 0.58 -2.79
CA VAL A 86 -10.03 1.12 -2.22
C VAL A 86 -10.13 0.80 -0.73
N VAL A 87 -9.87 -0.44 -0.33
CA VAL A 87 -9.95 -0.85 1.08
C VAL A 87 -8.98 -0.04 1.93
N ILE A 88 -7.72 0.05 1.51
CA ILE A 88 -6.68 0.76 2.27
C ILE A 88 -6.99 2.25 2.38
N GLN A 89 -7.35 2.94 1.27
CA GLN A 89 -7.69 4.36 1.33
C GLN A 89 -8.87 4.66 2.26
N ASN A 90 -9.90 3.79 2.27
CA ASN A 90 -11.03 3.96 3.18
C ASN A 90 -10.62 3.79 4.65
N VAL A 91 -9.80 2.78 4.96
CA VAL A 91 -9.26 2.61 6.32
C VAL A 91 -8.45 3.84 6.75
N GLN A 92 -7.61 4.36 5.87
CA GLN A 92 -6.81 5.56 6.14
C GLN A 92 -7.69 6.80 6.37
N LEU A 93 -8.76 6.98 5.59
CA LEU A 93 -9.74 8.06 5.80
C LEU A 93 -10.43 7.95 7.16
N VAL A 94 -10.79 6.74 7.58
CA VAL A 94 -11.39 6.50 8.89
C VAL A 94 -10.41 6.84 10.01
N ILE A 95 -9.17 6.36 9.92
CA ILE A 95 -8.12 6.66 10.91
C ILE A 95 -7.88 8.18 10.98
N GLN A 96 -7.78 8.87 9.85
CA GLN A 96 -7.56 10.30 9.80
C GLN A 96 -8.69 11.09 10.49
N LYS A 97 -9.95 10.70 10.26
CA LYS A 97 -11.11 11.37 10.86
C LYS A 97 -11.33 11.00 12.33
N ALA A 98 -11.11 9.74 12.70
CA ALA A 98 -11.45 9.22 14.02
C ALA A 98 -10.31 9.32 15.04
N VAL A 99 -9.05 9.39 14.58
CA VAL A 99 -7.87 9.41 15.46
C VAL A 99 -7.12 10.73 15.33
N PHE A 100 -6.61 11.05 14.13
CA PHE A 100 -5.73 12.23 13.98
C PHE A 100 -6.45 13.55 14.19
N GLY A 101 -7.63 13.74 13.59
CA GLY A 101 -8.41 14.98 13.76
C GLY A 101 -8.72 15.31 15.23
N PRO A 102 -9.25 14.35 16.02
CA PRO A 102 -9.49 14.53 17.45
C PRO A 102 -8.21 14.68 18.29
N ALA A 103 -7.15 13.93 17.98
CA ALA A 103 -5.88 13.99 18.71
C ALA A 103 -5.20 15.36 18.57
N VAL A 104 -5.13 15.92 17.36
CA VAL A 104 -4.58 17.26 17.10
C VAL A 104 -5.39 18.35 17.81
N LYS A 105 -6.70 18.14 18.00
CA LYS A 105 -7.58 19.04 18.77
C LYS A 105 -7.51 18.83 20.29
N GLY A 106 -6.64 17.95 20.77
CA GLY A 106 -6.51 17.61 22.20
C GLY A 106 -7.72 16.87 22.79
N ARG A 107 -8.65 16.39 21.96
CA ARG A 107 -9.89 15.71 22.40
C ARG A 107 -9.73 14.21 22.57
N LEU A 108 -8.57 13.67 22.18
CA LEU A 108 -8.26 12.26 22.29
C LEU A 108 -6.84 12.12 22.86
N MET A 109 -6.72 11.57 24.07
CA MET A 109 -5.45 11.19 24.69
C MET A 109 -5.34 9.67 24.65
N GLY A 110 -4.61 9.16 23.66
CA GLY A 110 -4.37 7.72 23.47
C GLY A 110 -5.34 7.02 22.50
N PRO A 111 -5.12 5.73 22.23
CA PRO A 111 -5.95 4.96 21.31
C PRO A 111 -7.41 4.89 21.81
N PRO A 112 -8.42 4.89 20.90
CA PRO A 112 -9.82 4.89 21.30
C PRO A 112 -10.17 3.69 22.21
N SER A 113 -10.97 3.91 23.25
CA SER A 113 -11.36 2.89 24.24
C SER A 113 -11.88 1.57 23.62
N PRO A 114 -12.69 1.57 22.53
CA PRO A 114 -13.11 0.34 21.87
C PRO A 114 -11.94 -0.45 21.27
N VAL A 115 -10.91 0.22 20.75
CA VAL A 115 -9.72 -0.44 20.18
C VAL A 115 -8.93 -1.14 21.27
N VAL A 116 -8.77 -0.48 22.43
CA VAL A 116 -8.11 -1.07 23.61
C VAL A 116 -8.89 -2.28 24.11
N PHE A 117 -10.22 -2.17 24.23
CA PHE A 117 -11.07 -3.26 24.64
C PHE A 117 -10.93 -4.50 23.74
N VAL A 118 -10.99 -4.31 22.42
CA VAL A 118 -10.83 -5.41 21.46
C VAL A 118 -9.41 -5.99 21.52
N ALA A 119 -8.38 -5.16 21.66
CA ALA A 119 -7.00 -5.63 21.79
C ALA A 119 -6.74 -6.45 23.06
N LEU A 120 -7.50 -6.25 24.12
CA LEU A 120 -7.41 -7.02 25.36
C LEU A 120 -8.18 -8.35 25.27
N HIS A 121 -9.34 -8.36 24.62
CA HIS A 121 -10.27 -9.51 24.64
C HIS A 121 -10.20 -10.41 23.41
N VAL A 122 -9.57 -9.96 22.31
CA VAL A 122 -9.52 -10.70 21.05
C VAL A 122 -8.06 -11.01 20.69
N PRO A 123 -7.54 -12.23 20.97
CA PRO A 123 -6.12 -12.55 20.83
C PRO A 123 -5.55 -12.37 19.42
N TRP A 124 -6.35 -12.66 18.38
CA TRP A 124 -5.92 -12.52 16.99
C TRP A 124 -5.93 -11.07 16.49
N PHE A 125 -6.65 -10.16 17.17
CA PHE A 125 -6.72 -8.75 16.81
C PHE A 125 -5.37 -8.05 16.95
N ARG A 126 -4.45 -8.57 17.77
CA ARG A 126 -3.08 -8.03 17.85
C ARG A 126 -2.24 -8.34 16.61
N LYS A 127 -2.52 -9.46 15.93
CA LYS A 127 -1.78 -9.90 14.73
C LYS A 127 -2.35 -9.29 13.45
N LEU A 128 -3.66 -9.06 13.41
CA LEU A 128 -4.34 -8.59 12.19
C LEU A 128 -3.81 -7.23 11.67
N PRO A 129 -3.66 -6.16 12.49
CA PRO A 129 -3.12 -4.90 12.02
C PRO A 129 -1.71 -5.03 11.45
N ALA A 130 -0.86 -5.82 12.11
CA ALA A 130 0.50 -6.07 11.64
C ALA A 130 0.50 -6.77 10.27
N LEU A 131 -0.35 -7.78 10.07
CA LEU A 131 -0.50 -8.45 8.77
C LEU A 131 -1.08 -7.53 7.69
N MET A 132 -2.03 -6.67 8.05
CA MET A 132 -2.60 -5.69 7.13
C MET A 132 -1.56 -4.65 6.71
N ILE A 133 -0.67 -4.22 7.62
CA ILE A 133 0.43 -3.33 7.29
C ILE A 133 1.47 -4.04 6.39
N ALA A 134 1.85 -5.27 6.78
CA ALA A 134 2.88 -6.03 6.10
C ALA A 134 2.47 -6.55 4.71
N PHE A 135 1.22 -6.96 4.53
CA PHE A 135 0.78 -7.67 3.32
C PHE A 135 -0.44 -7.03 2.64
N GLY A 136 -1.25 -6.27 3.37
CA GLY A 136 -2.50 -5.73 2.85
C GLY A 136 -3.56 -6.81 2.58
N PRO A 137 -4.73 -6.41 2.04
CA PRO A 137 -5.89 -7.29 1.90
C PRO A 137 -5.78 -8.31 0.76
N ARG A 138 -4.87 -8.09 -0.21
CA ARG A 138 -4.64 -9.02 -1.33
C ARG A 138 -3.19 -8.94 -1.79
N PRO A 139 -2.30 -9.72 -1.16
CA PRO A 139 -0.87 -9.67 -1.42
C PRO A 139 -0.55 -10.15 -2.85
N GLU A 140 0.49 -9.56 -3.45
CA GLU A 140 1.09 -10.10 -4.67
C GLU A 140 2.33 -10.92 -4.34
N HIS A 141 2.61 -11.89 -5.20
CA HIS A 141 3.81 -12.70 -5.13
C HIS A 141 4.68 -12.41 -6.35
N ALA A 142 6.00 -12.44 -6.16
CA ALA A 142 6.93 -12.28 -7.26
C ALA A 142 6.62 -13.30 -8.37
N PRO A 143 6.55 -12.87 -9.64
CA PRO A 143 6.44 -13.76 -10.78
C PRO A 143 7.59 -14.76 -10.82
N ASP A 144 7.37 -15.95 -11.34
CA ASP A 144 8.39 -17.02 -11.35
C ASP A 144 9.68 -16.59 -12.03
N PHE A 145 9.60 -15.79 -13.10
CA PHE A 145 10.77 -15.25 -13.80
C PHE A 145 11.59 -14.25 -12.98
N ALA A 146 11.00 -13.63 -11.95
CA ALA A 146 11.63 -12.66 -11.06
C ALA A 146 12.06 -13.27 -9.72
N ARG A 147 11.73 -14.55 -9.47
CA ARG A 147 12.16 -15.25 -8.26
C ARG A 147 13.64 -15.59 -8.35
N ARG A 148 14.35 -15.42 -7.24
CA ARG A 148 15.72 -15.92 -7.11
C ARG A 148 15.69 -17.43 -7.27
N LYS A 149 16.43 -17.97 -8.25
CA LYS A 149 16.66 -19.42 -8.34
C LYS A 149 17.28 -19.84 -7.01
N SER A 150 16.60 -20.71 -6.26
CA SER A 150 17.11 -21.25 -5.01
C SER A 150 18.51 -21.80 -5.30
N ALA A 151 19.53 -21.28 -4.63
CA ALA A 151 20.85 -21.87 -4.69
C ALA A 151 20.69 -23.30 -4.14
N VAL A 152 20.68 -24.29 -5.02
CA VAL A 152 20.74 -25.68 -4.63
C VAL A 152 21.98 -25.79 -3.76
N THR A 153 21.76 -26.14 -2.50
CA THR A 153 22.79 -26.29 -1.48
C THR A 153 23.83 -27.27 -1.99
N ARG A 154 24.97 -26.78 -2.48
CA ARG A 154 26.20 -27.59 -2.54
C ARG A 154 26.67 -27.77 -1.11
N LYS A 155 26.11 -28.76 -0.41
CA LYS A 155 26.86 -29.49 0.60
C LYS A 155 27.60 -30.58 -0.15
N SER A 156 28.91 -30.42 -0.31
CA SER A 156 29.79 -31.49 -0.74
C SER A 156 31.14 -31.30 -0.04
N VAL A 157 31.31 -32.18 0.96
CA VAL A 157 32.54 -32.65 1.63
C VAL A 157 33.33 -31.63 2.43
#